data_AF-A0AA36JSE3-F1
#
_entry.id   AF-A0AA36JSE3-F1
#
_cell.length_a   1.000
_cell.length_b   1.000
_cell.length_c   1.000
_cell.angle_alpha   90.00
_cell.angle_beta   90.00
_cell.angle_gamma   90.00
#
_symmetry.space_group_name_H-M   'P 1'
#
loop_
_entity.id
_entity.type
_entity.pdbx_description
1 polymer ?
#
loop_
_entity_poly.entity_id
_entity_poly.type
_entity_poly.pdbx_seq_one_letter_code
_entity_poly.pdbx_strand_id
1 'polypeptide(L)'
;MMTVLNDNRTGGLSAVHAEPGVGKSVATALALRNCTQKSAVTVLLQGKFAGILEEFFRVSSADQAPRVAMELFRIMNQHGIRLQIVFDNTFDTGLMGEDPLLGQIPLLMDLTRHAFQYRHHLIVTTQSEEAAREAATLNGERTRAVQQEDARTYRWRNTQARDFLTNNPLMDFREQTVEVVLNMTQIPDTFGGWRPASIMEYLRTGAIAAIARAVWVRQLQQDDSGGFDFVGNAFQVKDKDMQNIDDLKEAIKKKEELVIASSKIEIYSQQDGKWSKEDEEASVERGVSKSGCYGYLIP
;
A
#
# COMPACT_ATOMS: atom_id res chain seq x y z
N MET A 1 -12.32 5.47 5.90
CA MET A 1 -12.42 6.86 5.32
C MET A 1 -13.73 7.57 5.69
N MET A 2 -14.89 6.92 5.55
CA MET A 2 -16.20 7.49 5.93
C MET A 2 -16.26 7.98 7.38
N THR A 3 -15.65 7.25 8.32
CA THR A 3 -15.58 7.63 9.74
C THR A 3 -14.86 8.97 9.96
N VAL A 4 -13.82 9.25 9.19
CA VAL A 4 -13.03 10.49 9.29
C VAL A 4 -13.80 11.67 8.73
N LEU A 5 -14.48 11.48 7.60
CA LEU A 5 -15.27 12.53 6.95
C LEU A 5 -16.56 12.84 7.73
N ASN A 6 -17.17 11.83 8.34
CA ASN A 6 -18.33 12.00 9.21
C ASN A 6 -17.98 12.54 10.61
N ASP A 7 -16.70 12.63 10.97
CA ASP A 7 -16.28 13.13 12.28
C ASP A 7 -16.57 14.63 12.40
N ASN A 8 -17.61 14.95 13.18
CA ASN A 8 -18.05 16.32 13.42
C ASN A 8 -17.44 16.98 14.67
N ARG A 9 -16.54 16.30 15.40
CA ARG A 9 -15.94 16.82 16.65
C ARG A 9 -14.49 17.23 16.49
N THR A 10 -13.80 16.63 15.53
CA THR A 10 -12.37 16.81 15.32
C THR A 10 -12.02 18.13 14.62
N GLY A 11 -11.09 18.88 15.20
CA GLY A 11 -10.35 19.95 14.53
C GLY A 11 -8.88 19.58 14.31
N GLY A 12 -8.19 20.34 13.46
CA GLY A 12 -6.76 20.14 13.15
C GLY A 12 -6.56 19.24 11.93
N LEU A 13 -5.57 18.34 11.98
CA LEU A 13 -5.17 17.48 10.87
C LEU A 13 -5.35 16.00 11.20
N SER A 14 -5.94 15.25 10.29
CA SER A 14 -5.93 13.78 10.29
C SER A 14 -5.15 13.27 9.09
N ALA A 15 -4.18 12.40 9.32
CA ALA A 15 -3.48 11.69 8.24
C ALA A 15 -4.03 10.27 8.11
N VAL A 16 -4.34 9.89 6.87
CA VAL A 16 -4.89 8.61 6.49
C VAL A 16 -3.93 7.97 5.50
N HIS A 17 -3.27 6.90 5.95
CA HIS A 17 -2.58 6.01 5.04
C HIS A 17 -3.60 5.08 4.38
N ALA A 18 -3.49 4.90 3.07
CA ALA A 18 -4.07 3.74 2.43
C ALA A 18 -3.29 3.33 1.19
N GLU A 19 -3.13 2.03 0.99
CA GLU A 19 -2.32 1.48 -0.10
C GLU A 19 -2.77 1.98 -1.49
N PRO A 20 -1.86 2.02 -2.48
CA PRO A 20 -2.22 2.30 -3.87
C PRO A 20 -3.36 1.40 -4.34
N GLY A 21 -4.35 1.99 -5.01
CA GLY A 21 -5.38 1.19 -5.69
C GLY A 21 -6.50 0.60 -4.84
N VAL A 22 -6.55 0.89 -3.54
CA VAL A 22 -7.63 0.42 -2.64
C VAL A 22 -8.93 1.22 -2.74
N GLY A 23 -9.02 2.15 -3.71
CA GLY A 23 -10.21 2.98 -3.91
C GLY A 23 -10.31 4.20 -2.99
N LYS A 24 -9.20 4.74 -2.46
CA LYS A 24 -9.17 5.96 -1.62
C LYS A 24 -9.96 7.13 -2.21
N SER A 25 -9.63 7.51 -3.44
CA SER A 25 -10.26 8.66 -4.11
C SER A 25 -11.74 8.41 -4.38
N VAL A 26 -12.11 7.18 -4.73
CA VAL A 26 -13.52 6.78 -4.91
C VAL A 26 -14.27 6.81 -3.59
N ALA A 27 -13.69 6.26 -2.52
CA ALA A 27 -14.26 6.30 -1.17
C ALA A 27 -14.40 7.73 -0.67
N THR A 28 -13.43 8.60 -0.97
CA THR A 28 -13.47 10.03 -0.66
C THR A 28 -14.61 10.70 -1.42
N ALA A 29 -14.70 10.53 -2.74
CA ALA A 29 -15.77 11.09 -3.56
C ALA A 29 -17.17 10.60 -3.14
N LEU A 30 -17.33 9.31 -2.85
CA LEU A 30 -18.58 8.74 -2.35
C LEU A 30 -18.93 9.27 -0.95
N ALA A 31 -17.94 9.43 -0.09
CA ALA A 31 -18.14 10.01 1.23
C ALA A 31 -18.52 11.49 1.16
N LEU A 32 -17.94 12.26 0.24
CA LEU A 32 -18.34 13.64 -0.03
C LEU A 32 -19.78 13.73 -0.51
N ARG A 33 -20.17 12.88 -1.47
CA ARG A 33 -21.54 12.82 -2.00
C ARG A 33 -22.57 12.50 -0.91
N ASN A 34 -22.20 11.65 0.05
CA ASN A 34 -23.09 11.17 1.09
C ASN A 34 -22.99 11.97 2.41
N CYS A 35 -22.04 12.91 2.52
CA CYS A 35 -21.95 13.84 3.64
C CYS A 35 -23.11 14.84 3.55
N THR A 36 -24.11 14.66 4.41
CA THR A 36 -25.34 15.47 4.47
C THR A 36 -25.31 16.50 5.61
N GLN A 37 -24.13 16.84 6.11
CA GLN A 37 -23.99 17.77 7.23
C GLN A 37 -24.38 19.19 6.80
N LYS A 38 -25.56 19.65 7.24
CA LYS A 38 -26.11 20.98 6.90
C LYS A 38 -25.21 22.18 7.24
N SER A 39 -24.23 22.00 8.14
CA SER A 39 -23.33 23.05 8.62
C SER A 39 -21.85 22.75 8.34
N ALA A 40 -21.54 21.81 7.44
CA ALA A 40 -20.17 21.53 7.03
C ALA A 40 -20.01 21.64 5.50
N VAL A 41 -18.93 22.26 5.07
CA VAL A 41 -18.50 22.31 3.68
C VAL A 41 -17.26 21.45 3.56
N THR A 42 -17.29 20.44 2.69
CA THR A 42 -16.14 19.59 2.44
C THR A 42 -15.56 19.86 1.06
N VAL A 43 -14.26 20.11 0.99
CA VAL A 43 -13.52 20.43 -0.23
C VAL A 43 -12.50 19.33 -0.49
N LEU A 44 -12.44 18.86 -1.74
CA LEU A 44 -11.41 17.93 -2.21
C LEU A 44 -10.38 18.68 -3.03
N LEU A 45 -9.11 18.62 -2.62
CA LEU A 45 -7.98 19.20 -3.33
C LEU A 45 -7.05 18.08 -3.80
N GLN A 46 -6.81 18.03 -5.11
CA GLN A 46 -5.98 17.01 -5.78
C GLN A 46 -4.90 17.69 -6.63
N GLY A 47 -3.69 17.15 -6.59
CA GLY A 47 -2.55 17.69 -7.35
C GLY A 47 -1.38 18.12 -6.44
N LYS A 48 -0.47 18.94 -6.99
CA LYS A 48 0.72 19.41 -6.27
C LYS A 48 0.33 20.41 -5.19
N PHE A 49 0.80 20.19 -3.95
CA PHE A 49 0.39 20.97 -2.76
C PHE A 49 0.43 22.48 -2.93
N ALA A 50 1.55 23.04 -3.41
CA ALA A 50 1.69 24.48 -3.58
C ALA A 50 0.66 25.04 -4.58
N GLY A 51 0.55 24.42 -5.76
CA GLY A 51 -0.36 24.88 -6.81
C GLY A 51 -1.84 24.81 -6.40
N ILE A 52 -2.25 23.76 -5.69
CA ILE A 52 -3.64 23.67 -5.21
C ILE A 52 -3.95 24.70 -4.12
N LEU A 53 -2.97 25.08 -3.29
CA LEU A 53 -3.16 26.14 -2.30
C LEU A 53 -3.30 27.50 -2.96
N GLU A 54 -2.48 27.79 -3.96
CA GLU A 54 -2.57 29.02 -4.76
C GLU A 54 -3.94 29.15 -5.43
N GLU A 55 -4.41 28.08 -6.05
CA GLU A 55 -5.71 28.07 -6.72
C GLU A 55 -6.88 28.19 -5.73
N PHE A 56 -6.88 27.39 -4.66
CA PHE A 56 -7.98 27.34 -3.72
C PHE A 56 -8.10 28.63 -2.88
N PHE A 57 -6.98 29.12 -2.34
CA PHE A 57 -6.95 30.36 -1.56
C PHE A 57 -6.88 31.62 -2.41
N ARG A 58 -6.78 31.50 -3.75
CA ARG A 58 -6.69 32.61 -4.70
C ARG A 58 -5.51 33.54 -4.37
N VAL A 59 -4.34 32.96 -4.13
CA VAL A 59 -3.11 33.68 -3.81
C VAL A 59 -2.06 33.50 -4.91
N SER A 60 -1.14 34.46 -5.04
CA SER A 60 -0.08 34.42 -6.05
C SER A 60 1.08 33.50 -5.67
N SER A 61 1.17 33.10 -4.40
CA SER A 61 2.16 32.13 -3.93
C SER A 61 1.63 31.37 -2.71
N ALA A 62 1.97 30.08 -2.63
CA ALA A 62 1.49 29.17 -1.58
C ALA A 62 1.86 29.60 -0.15
N ASP A 63 2.92 30.39 0.04
CA ASP A 63 3.34 30.92 1.35
C ASP A 63 2.33 31.92 1.95
N GLN A 64 1.50 32.54 1.10
CA GLN A 64 0.44 33.44 1.53
C GLN A 64 -0.83 32.69 1.95
N ALA A 65 -0.96 31.41 1.57
CA ALA A 65 -2.16 30.62 1.82
C ALA A 65 -2.51 30.50 3.32
N PRO A 66 -1.58 30.27 4.26
CA PRO A 66 -1.92 30.20 5.69
C PRO A 66 -2.54 31.50 6.24
N ARG A 67 -2.07 32.67 5.78
CA ARG A 67 -2.61 33.96 6.22
C ARG A 67 -4.05 34.15 5.75
N VAL A 68 -4.36 33.78 4.50
CA VAL A 68 -5.72 33.82 3.97
C VAL A 68 -6.60 32.76 4.65
N ALA A 69 -6.06 31.56 4.87
CA ALA A 69 -6.74 30.48 5.55
C ALA A 69 -7.17 30.88 6.96
N MET A 70 -6.32 31.58 7.71
CA MET A 70 -6.66 32.08 9.05
C MET A 70 -7.94 32.92 9.05
N GLU A 71 -8.05 33.89 8.15
CA GLU A 71 -9.23 34.77 8.06
C GLU A 71 -10.46 34.02 7.54
N LEU A 72 -10.29 33.20 6.49
CA LEU A 72 -11.37 32.38 5.95
C LEU A 72 -11.96 31.47 7.03
N PHE A 73 -11.09 30.77 7.75
CA PHE A 73 -11.46 29.85 8.82
C PHE A 73 -12.20 30.58 9.95
N ARG A 74 -11.67 31.73 10.37
CA ARG A 74 -12.33 32.57 11.38
C ARG A 74 -13.75 32.96 10.95
N ILE A 75 -13.92 33.45 9.72
CA ILE A 75 -15.23 33.88 9.17
C ILE A 75 -16.19 32.69 9.07
N MET A 76 -15.74 31.57 8.51
CA MET A 76 -16.58 30.37 8.35
C MET A 76 -17.09 29.87 9.72
N ASN A 77 -16.19 29.78 10.70
CA ASN A 77 -16.56 29.37 12.06
C ASN A 77 -17.53 30.38 12.74
N GLN A 78 -17.35 31.70 12.52
CA GLN A 78 -18.29 32.72 13.02
C GLN A 78 -19.70 32.56 12.44
N HIS A 79 -19.82 32.07 11.21
CA HIS A 79 -21.09 31.75 10.57
C HIS A 79 -21.60 30.32 10.89
N GLY A 80 -20.93 29.60 11.79
CA GLY A 80 -21.31 28.23 12.16
C GLY A 80 -21.03 27.21 11.06
N ILE A 81 -20.20 27.54 10.07
CA ILE A 81 -19.83 26.67 8.96
C ILE A 81 -18.50 26.02 9.28
N ARG A 82 -18.48 24.68 9.34
CA ARG A 82 -17.24 23.92 9.46
C ARG A 82 -16.68 23.61 8.08
N LEU A 83 -15.46 24.02 7.81
CA LEU A 83 -14.72 23.56 6.66
C LEU A 83 -13.99 22.24 6.95
N GLN A 84 -14.08 21.31 6.00
CA GLN A 84 -13.30 20.08 5.95
C GLN A 84 -12.53 20.07 4.62
N ILE A 85 -11.21 20.03 4.65
CA ILE A 85 -10.37 20.04 3.43
C ILE A 85 -9.68 18.69 3.32
N VAL A 86 -9.85 18.00 2.21
CA VAL A 86 -9.20 16.72 1.90
C VAL A 86 -8.09 16.94 0.88
N PHE A 87 -6.86 16.69 1.27
CA PHE A 87 -5.69 16.64 0.41
C PHE A 87 -5.49 15.19 -0.06
N ASP A 88 -5.86 14.90 -1.31
CA ASP A 88 -5.83 13.53 -1.84
C ASP A 88 -4.59 13.25 -2.69
N ASN A 89 -3.75 12.33 -2.18
CA ASN A 89 -2.46 11.91 -2.75
C ASN A 89 -1.49 13.08 -2.99
N THR A 90 -1.69 14.20 -2.29
CA THR A 90 -0.91 15.43 -2.45
C THR A 90 0.54 15.27 -1.99
N PHE A 91 0.80 14.36 -1.04
CA PHE A 91 2.09 14.16 -0.38
C PHE A 91 2.72 12.79 -0.69
N ASP A 92 2.31 12.12 -1.77
CA ASP A 92 2.85 10.79 -2.13
C ASP A 92 4.34 10.83 -2.52
N THR A 93 4.87 12.01 -2.86
CA THR A 93 6.31 12.25 -3.06
C THR A 93 7.05 12.63 -1.76
N GLY A 94 6.38 12.55 -0.61
CA GLY A 94 6.89 12.96 0.70
C GLY A 94 6.59 14.42 1.06
N LEU A 95 6.61 14.72 2.37
CA LEU A 95 6.37 16.07 2.92
C LEU A 95 7.60 16.98 2.87
N MET A 96 8.79 16.40 2.69
CA MET A 96 10.05 17.14 2.62
C MET A 96 10.21 17.95 1.32
N GLY A 97 9.36 17.73 0.32
CA GLY A 97 9.42 18.43 -0.97
C GLY A 97 10.70 18.15 -1.77
N GLU A 98 10.72 18.58 -3.03
CA GLU A 98 11.94 18.58 -3.85
C GLU A 98 12.79 19.85 -3.61
N ASP A 99 12.19 20.88 -3.01
CA ASP A 99 12.81 22.18 -2.75
C ASP A 99 13.00 22.41 -1.24
N PRO A 100 14.23 22.33 -0.71
CA PRO A 100 14.52 22.51 0.71
C PRO A 100 14.28 23.94 1.23
N LEU A 101 14.05 24.93 0.35
CA LEU A 101 13.76 26.32 0.73
C LEU A 101 12.25 26.63 0.85
N LEU A 102 11.40 25.80 0.22
CA LEU A 102 9.93 25.90 0.23
C LEU A 102 9.36 24.64 0.88
N GLY A 103 9.66 24.45 2.16
CA GLY A 103 9.18 23.30 2.91
C GLY A 103 7.64 23.24 2.91
N GLN A 104 7.07 22.14 2.42
CA GLN A 104 5.63 21.88 2.52
C GLN A 104 5.19 21.72 3.99
N ILE A 105 6.14 21.33 4.85
CA ILE A 105 5.98 21.14 6.29
C ILE A 105 5.55 22.44 7.01
N PRO A 106 6.29 23.57 6.94
CA PRO A 106 5.85 24.85 7.52
C PRO A 106 4.44 25.25 7.11
N LEU A 107 4.11 25.14 5.82
CA LEU A 107 2.79 25.50 5.28
C LEU A 107 1.68 24.63 5.86
N LEU A 108 1.88 23.30 5.85
CA LEU A 108 0.91 22.37 6.41
C LEU A 108 0.78 22.55 7.93
N MET A 109 1.86 22.86 8.63
CA MET A 109 1.83 23.17 10.06
C MET A 109 0.97 24.39 10.35
N ASP A 110 1.18 25.50 9.66
CA ASP A 110 0.42 26.74 9.90
C ASP A 110 -1.05 26.58 9.54
N LEU A 111 -1.37 25.92 8.42
CA LEU A 111 -2.74 25.55 8.07
C LEU A 111 -3.38 24.68 9.17
N THR A 112 -2.64 23.71 9.71
CA THR A 112 -3.12 22.84 10.79
C THR A 112 -3.39 23.62 12.08
N ARG A 113 -2.54 24.60 12.42
CA ARG A 113 -2.75 25.47 13.60
C ARG A 113 -4.05 26.26 13.47
N HIS A 114 -4.26 26.90 12.32
CA HIS A 114 -5.47 27.66 12.06
C HIS A 114 -6.72 26.77 12.03
N ALA A 115 -6.63 25.60 11.37
CA ALA A 115 -7.74 24.65 11.33
C ALA A 115 -8.14 24.19 12.74
N PHE A 116 -7.17 23.86 13.58
CA PHE A 116 -7.44 23.49 14.97
C PHE A 116 -8.08 24.63 15.77
N GLN A 117 -7.52 25.85 15.66
CA GLN A 117 -8.01 27.03 16.38
C GLN A 117 -9.48 27.35 16.07
N TYR A 118 -9.89 27.20 14.82
CA TYR A 118 -11.24 27.54 14.35
C TYR A 118 -12.14 26.30 14.12
N ARG A 119 -11.77 25.14 14.67
CA ARG A 119 -12.55 23.88 14.61
C ARG A 119 -12.86 23.40 13.18
N HIS A 120 -11.93 23.62 12.26
CA HIS A 120 -11.92 23.01 10.94
C HIS A 120 -11.01 21.80 10.90
N HIS A 121 -11.16 21.01 9.84
CA HIS A 121 -10.49 19.73 9.74
C HIS A 121 -9.80 19.57 8.39
N LEU A 122 -8.51 19.34 8.44
CA LEU A 122 -7.68 18.97 7.32
C LEU A 122 -7.52 17.45 7.34
N ILE A 123 -7.70 16.81 6.19
CA ILE A 123 -7.57 15.37 6.03
C ILE A 123 -6.55 15.15 4.94
N VAL A 124 -5.47 14.45 5.25
CA VAL A 124 -4.44 14.06 4.29
C VAL A 124 -4.63 12.58 3.97
N THR A 125 -4.84 12.24 2.71
CA THR A 125 -4.80 10.86 2.24
C THR A 125 -3.52 10.65 1.45
N THR A 126 -2.75 9.63 1.81
CA THR A 126 -1.49 9.29 1.13
C THR A 126 -1.29 7.78 1.01
N GLN A 127 -0.53 7.39 -0.01
CA GLN A 127 -0.10 6.03 -0.29
C GLN A 127 1.12 5.60 0.53
N SER A 128 1.92 6.52 1.06
CA SER A 128 3.08 6.19 1.89
C SER A 128 2.68 6.16 3.36
N GLU A 129 3.05 5.09 4.05
CA GLU A 129 2.84 4.99 5.51
C GLU A 129 3.72 6.01 6.24
N GLU A 130 4.94 6.21 5.75
CA GLU A 130 5.90 7.17 6.26
C GLU A 130 5.36 8.61 6.16
N ALA A 131 4.85 9.01 4.99
CA ALA A 131 4.25 10.33 4.78
C ALA A 131 3.01 10.54 5.67
N ALA A 132 2.18 9.50 5.85
CA ALA A 132 1.03 9.59 6.75
C ALA A 132 1.47 9.77 8.21
N ARG A 133 2.50 9.03 8.64
CA ARG A 133 3.04 9.11 10.01
C ARG A 133 3.71 10.46 10.27
N GLU A 134 4.43 10.99 9.30
CA GLU A 134 5.07 12.30 9.37
C GLU A 134 4.01 13.42 9.45
N ALA A 135 2.96 13.37 8.63
CA ALA A 135 1.81 14.29 8.76
C ALA A 135 1.09 14.14 10.11
N ALA A 136 0.90 12.91 10.60
CA ALA A 136 0.22 12.63 11.86
C ALA A 136 0.98 13.11 13.10
N THR A 137 2.30 13.27 13.00
CA THR A 137 3.17 13.69 14.12
C THR A 137 3.62 15.16 14.00
N LEU A 138 3.17 15.85 12.95
CA LEU A 138 3.65 17.17 12.57
C LEU A 138 3.40 18.28 13.60
N ASN A 139 2.34 18.17 14.43
CA ASN A 139 1.90 19.28 15.28
C ASN A 139 1.28 18.79 16.60
N GLY A 140 1.81 17.69 17.16
CA GLY A 140 1.41 17.15 18.46
C GLY A 140 -0.09 16.86 18.55
N GLU A 141 -0.77 17.42 19.56
CA GLU A 141 -2.21 17.21 19.81
C GLU A 141 -3.13 17.68 18.67
N ARG A 142 -2.61 18.49 17.73
CA ARG A 142 -3.38 19.03 16.60
C ARG A 142 -3.36 18.11 15.39
N THR A 143 -2.53 17.07 15.41
CA THR A 143 -2.36 16.10 14.34
C THR A 143 -2.68 14.71 14.88
N ARG A 144 -3.24 13.85 14.03
CA ARG A 144 -3.51 12.46 14.42
C ARG A 144 -3.36 11.52 13.24
N ALA A 145 -2.85 10.32 13.51
CA ALA A 145 -2.94 9.21 12.59
C ALA A 145 -4.33 8.60 12.72
N VAL A 146 -5.00 8.39 11.60
CA VAL A 146 -6.20 7.56 11.56
C VAL A 146 -5.75 6.13 11.28
N GLN A 147 -6.16 5.19 12.11
CA GLN A 147 -5.94 3.77 11.82
C GLN A 147 -6.58 3.42 10.48
N GLN A 148 -5.77 2.85 9.60
CA GLN A 148 -6.26 2.25 8.37
C GLN A 148 -7.25 1.14 8.73
N GLU A 149 -8.33 1.02 7.95
CA GLU A 149 -9.20 -0.17 8.03
C GLU A 149 -8.35 -1.41 7.70
N ASP A 150 -8.65 -2.56 8.33
CA ASP A 150 -7.89 -3.81 8.17
C ASP A 150 -7.66 -4.08 6.67
N ALA A 151 -6.42 -4.41 6.29
CA ALA A 151 -6.07 -4.67 4.90
C ALA A 151 -6.98 -5.69 4.22
N ARG A 152 -7.47 -6.66 4.98
CA ARG A 152 -8.43 -7.68 4.55
C ARG A 152 -9.76 -7.10 4.06
N THR A 153 -10.12 -5.90 4.49
CA THR A 153 -11.40 -5.25 4.15
C THR A 153 -11.44 -4.78 2.70
N TYR A 154 -10.28 -4.50 2.10
CA TYR A 154 -10.15 -4.04 0.71
C TYR A 154 -9.41 -5.03 -0.21
N ARG A 155 -9.05 -6.21 0.30
CA ARG A 155 -8.62 -7.35 -0.51
C ARG A 155 -9.85 -8.06 -1.05
N TRP A 156 -9.85 -8.32 -2.36
CA TRP A 156 -10.87 -9.18 -2.94
C TRP A 156 -10.63 -10.62 -2.54
N ARG A 157 -11.70 -11.26 -2.08
CA ARG A 157 -11.78 -12.71 -1.97
C ARG A 157 -11.78 -13.32 -3.38
N ASN A 158 -11.47 -14.61 -3.47
CA ASN A 158 -11.45 -15.33 -4.75
C ASN A 158 -12.76 -15.16 -5.52
N THR A 159 -13.90 -15.25 -4.84
CA THR A 159 -15.23 -15.05 -5.44
C THR A 159 -15.39 -13.64 -6.04
N GLN A 160 -15.05 -12.60 -5.28
CA GLN A 160 -15.14 -11.21 -5.73
C GLN A 160 -14.22 -10.94 -6.93
N ALA A 161 -13.01 -11.49 -6.92
CA ALA A 161 -12.05 -11.34 -8.01
C ALA A 161 -12.51 -12.08 -9.28
N ARG A 162 -13.05 -13.30 -9.14
CA ARG A 162 -13.64 -14.08 -10.24
C ARG A 162 -14.85 -13.39 -10.83
N ASP A 163 -15.78 -12.93 -9.98
CA ASP A 163 -16.98 -12.20 -10.42
C ASP A 163 -16.59 -10.95 -11.20
N PHE A 164 -15.60 -10.20 -10.72
CA PHE A 164 -15.10 -9.03 -11.43
C PHE A 164 -14.54 -9.39 -12.80
N LEU A 165 -13.64 -10.38 -12.88
CA LEU A 165 -12.99 -10.79 -14.13
C LEU A 165 -14.02 -11.32 -15.14
N THR A 166 -14.97 -12.13 -14.70
CA THR A 166 -16.02 -12.71 -15.57
C THR A 166 -16.88 -11.64 -16.22
N ASN A 167 -17.10 -10.52 -15.53
CA ASN A 167 -17.91 -9.40 -16.03
C ASN A 167 -17.07 -8.25 -16.63
N ASN A 168 -15.74 -8.41 -16.74
CA ASN A 168 -14.87 -7.34 -17.21
C ASN A 168 -14.61 -7.48 -18.73
N PRO A 169 -14.99 -6.50 -19.55
CA PRO A 169 -14.80 -6.57 -21.00
C PRO A 169 -13.34 -6.61 -21.43
N LEU A 170 -12.40 -6.21 -20.56
CA LEU A 170 -10.95 -6.29 -20.85
C LEU A 170 -10.42 -7.73 -20.92
N MET A 171 -11.17 -8.72 -20.41
CA MET A 171 -10.81 -10.13 -20.52
C MET A 171 -10.89 -10.64 -21.97
N ASP A 172 -11.92 -10.24 -22.70
CA ASP A 172 -12.17 -10.69 -24.07
C ASP A 172 -11.08 -10.21 -25.05
N PHE A 173 -10.45 -9.07 -24.75
CA PHE A 173 -9.40 -8.50 -25.61
C PHE A 173 -8.06 -9.24 -25.56
N ARG A 174 -7.83 -10.10 -24.55
CA ARG A 174 -6.53 -10.75 -24.34
C ARG A 174 -6.56 -12.27 -24.48
N GLU A 175 -7.71 -12.88 -24.78
CA GLU A 175 -7.88 -14.34 -24.80
C GLU A 175 -7.33 -15.05 -23.54
N GLN A 176 -7.32 -14.35 -22.39
CA GLN A 176 -6.83 -14.89 -21.14
C GLN A 176 -7.97 -15.52 -20.34
N THR A 177 -7.68 -16.60 -19.63
CA THR A 177 -8.66 -17.19 -18.71
C THR A 177 -8.61 -16.47 -17.37
N VAL A 178 -9.74 -16.50 -16.65
CA VAL A 178 -9.84 -15.95 -15.28
C VAL A 178 -8.74 -16.51 -14.37
N GLU A 179 -8.44 -17.80 -14.47
CA GLU A 179 -7.43 -18.46 -13.65
C GLU A 179 -6.00 -17.95 -13.94
N VAL A 180 -5.67 -17.68 -15.21
CA VAL A 180 -4.37 -17.08 -15.56
C VAL A 180 -4.22 -15.71 -14.92
N VAL A 181 -5.25 -14.86 -15.02
CA VAL A 181 -5.20 -13.53 -14.41
C VAL A 181 -5.09 -13.61 -12.89
N LEU A 182 -5.87 -14.49 -12.25
CA LEU A 182 -5.83 -14.66 -10.81
C LEU A 182 -4.47 -15.17 -10.34
N ASN A 183 -3.89 -16.17 -11.00
CA ASN A 183 -2.58 -16.71 -10.63
C ASN A 183 -1.48 -15.67 -10.79
N MET A 184 -1.49 -14.92 -11.90
CA MET A 184 -0.50 -13.86 -12.11
C MET A 184 -0.66 -12.77 -11.04
N THR A 185 -1.88 -12.32 -10.77
CA THR A 185 -2.16 -11.17 -9.91
C THR A 185 -2.29 -11.50 -8.42
N GLN A 186 -2.17 -12.78 -8.05
CA GLN A 186 -2.10 -13.22 -6.66
C GLN A 186 -0.72 -12.92 -6.09
N ILE A 187 -0.50 -11.65 -5.76
CA ILE A 187 0.75 -11.19 -5.17
C ILE A 187 0.78 -11.63 -3.70
N PRO A 188 1.74 -12.47 -3.26
CA PRO A 188 1.84 -12.85 -1.87
C PRO A 188 2.00 -11.62 -0.97
N ASP A 189 1.09 -11.46 -0.03
CA ASP A 189 1.21 -10.47 1.05
C ASP A 189 0.80 -11.09 2.38
N THR A 190 0.99 -10.36 3.48
CA THR A 190 0.69 -10.83 4.83
C THR A 190 -0.80 -10.94 5.15
N PHE A 191 -1.68 -10.50 4.25
CA PHE A 191 -3.12 -10.35 4.50
C PHE A 191 -3.98 -11.34 3.67
N GLY A 192 -3.45 -11.81 2.54
CA GLY A 192 -4.12 -12.72 1.61
C GLY A 192 -5.13 -12.01 0.69
N GLY A 193 -5.50 -12.69 -0.41
CA GLY A 193 -6.46 -12.20 -1.40
C GLY A 193 -5.85 -11.33 -2.49
N TRP A 194 -6.70 -10.76 -3.35
CA TRP A 194 -6.27 -9.99 -4.52
C TRP A 194 -6.40 -8.50 -4.29
N ARG A 195 -5.41 -7.74 -4.76
CA ARG A 195 -5.50 -6.28 -4.86
C ARG A 195 -6.25 -5.91 -6.13
N PRO A 196 -7.37 -5.15 -6.05
CA PRO A 196 -8.14 -4.75 -7.23
C PRO A 196 -7.29 -4.04 -8.28
N ALA A 197 -6.38 -3.16 -7.84
CA ALA A 197 -5.48 -2.45 -8.74
C ALA A 197 -4.45 -3.34 -9.42
N SER A 198 -3.97 -4.41 -8.77
CA SER A 198 -3.06 -5.37 -9.41
C SER A 198 -3.75 -6.14 -10.53
N ILE A 199 -5.03 -6.52 -10.32
CA ILE A 199 -5.86 -7.11 -11.39
C ILE A 199 -6.04 -6.11 -12.53
N MET A 200 -6.43 -4.87 -12.23
CA MET A 200 -6.68 -3.85 -13.24
C MET A 200 -5.43 -3.49 -14.04
N GLU A 201 -4.28 -3.39 -13.39
CA GLU A 201 -3.01 -3.09 -14.05
C GLU A 201 -2.62 -4.22 -15.01
N TYR A 202 -2.77 -5.47 -14.57
CA TYR A 202 -2.50 -6.62 -15.42
C TYR A 202 -3.46 -6.70 -16.62
N LEU A 203 -4.75 -6.44 -16.44
CA LEU A 203 -5.70 -6.38 -17.56
C LEU A 203 -5.34 -5.28 -18.57
N ARG A 204 -4.86 -4.13 -18.09
CA ARG A 204 -4.49 -2.99 -18.94
C ARG A 204 -3.18 -3.21 -19.67
N THR A 205 -2.13 -3.59 -18.95
CA THR A 205 -0.76 -3.60 -19.48
C THR A 205 -0.28 -4.99 -19.86
N GLY A 206 -0.85 -6.05 -19.27
CA GLY A 206 -0.32 -7.41 -19.34
C GLY A 206 0.88 -7.64 -18.42
N ALA A 207 1.28 -6.62 -17.67
CA ALA A 207 2.37 -6.67 -16.72
C ALA A 207 1.82 -6.43 -15.31
N ILE A 208 2.51 -7.00 -14.33
CA ILE A 208 2.34 -6.63 -12.93
C ILE A 208 3.55 -5.77 -12.61
N ALA A 209 3.36 -4.65 -11.90
CA ALA A 209 4.47 -3.90 -11.33
C ALA A 209 5.37 -4.91 -10.60
N ALA A 210 6.61 -5.08 -11.08
CA ALA A 210 7.52 -6.13 -10.63
C ALA A 210 7.82 -5.94 -9.15
N ILE A 211 7.10 -6.67 -8.29
CA ILE A 211 7.40 -6.77 -6.87
C ILE A 211 8.07 -8.12 -6.69
N ALA A 212 9.32 -8.11 -6.22
CA ALA A 212 10.12 -9.31 -5.99
C ALA A 212 9.29 -10.37 -5.24
N ARG A 213 9.14 -11.56 -5.85
CA ARG A 213 8.51 -12.70 -5.17
C ARG A 213 9.39 -13.08 -4.00
N ALA A 214 8.75 -13.27 -2.85
CA ALA A 214 9.45 -13.49 -1.60
C ALA A 214 9.08 -14.87 -1.06
N VAL A 215 10.05 -15.77 -1.02
CA VAL A 215 9.86 -17.18 -0.70
C VAL A 215 10.70 -17.53 0.51
N TRP A 216 10.11 -18.21 1.48
CA TRP A 216 10.82 -18.75 2.64
C TRP A 216 11.51 -20.04 2.27
N VAL A 217 12.77 -20.15 2.68
CA VAL A 217 13.61 -21.34 2.49
C VAL A 217 14.32 -21.68 3.80
N ARG A 218 14.70 -22.93 3.97
CA ARG A 218 15.47 -23.42 5.12
C ARG A 218 16.42 -24.51 4.69
N GLN A 219 17.61 -24.54 5.29
CA GLN A 219 18.57 -25.60 5.03
C GLN A 219 18.12 -26.90 5.71
N LEU A 220 18.22 -28.00 4.98
CA LEU A 220 18.00 -29.36 5.46
C LEU A 220 19.33 -30.10 5.61
N GLN A 221 19.38 -31.02 6.56
CA GLN A 221 20.42 -32.03 6.69
C GLN A 221 19.75 -33.40 6.68
N GLN A 222 20.28 -34.34 5.91
CA GLN A 222 19.76 -35.70 5.90
C GLN A 222 20.13 -36.41 7.20
N ASP A 223 19.16 -37.06 7.82
CA ASP A 223 19.38 -37.88 9.01
C ASP A 223 19.77 -39.33 8.64
N ASP A 224 20.27 -40.10 9.62
CA ASP A 224 20.70 -41.50 9.44
C ASP A 224 19.55 -42.45 9.07
N SER A 225 18.29 -42.01 9.21
CA SER A 225 17.08 -42.76 8.86
C SER A 225 16.52 -42.41 7.47
N GLY A 226 17.20 -41.53 6.73
CA GLY A 226 16.77 -41.05 5.42
C GLY A 226 15.69 -39.96 5.47
N GLY A 227 15.43 -39.39 6.64
CA GLY A 227 14.62 -38.19 6.85
C GLY A 227 15.45 -36.90 6.77
N PHE A 228 14.87 -35.79 7.19
CA PHE A 228 15.50 -34.47 7.14
C PHE A 228 15.38 -33.75 8.49
N ASP A 229 16.53 -33.32 9.00
CA ASP A 229 16.66 -32.39 10.11
C ASP A 229 16.86 -30.95 9.62
N PHE A 230 16.51 -29.99 10.47
CA PHE A 230 16.66 -28.57 10.16
C PHE A 230 18.01 -28.02 10.58
N VAL A 231 18.71 -27.41 9.63
CA VAL A 231 19.94 -26.67 9.90
C VAL A 231 19.62 -25.19 9.91
N GLY A 232 19.54 -24.62 11.11
CA GLY A 232 19.32 -23.18 11.29
C GLY A 232 17.91 -22.68 11.03
N ASN A 233 17.79 -21.36 10.93
CA ASN A 233 16.50 -20.67 10.81
C ASN A 233 16.07 -20.56 9.34
N ALA A 234 14.76 -20.57 9.10
CA ALA A 234 14.25 -20.20 7.78
C ALA A 234 14.55 -18.72 7.49
N PHE A 235 14.93 -18.42 6.26
CA PHE A 235 15.14 -17.06 5.76
C PHE A 235 14.34 -16.82 4.48
N GLN A 236 14.25 -15.56 4.09
CA GLN A 236 13.47 -15.15 2.93
C GLN A 236 14.40 -14.81 1.76
N VAL A 237 14.15 -15.47 0.63
CA VAL A 237 14.73 -15.16 -0.67
C VAL A 237 13.77 -14.23 -1.38
N LYS A 238 14.28 -13.11 -1.91
CA LYS A 238 13.49 -12.12 -2.66
C LYS A 238 14.15 -11.90 -4.00
N ASP A 239 13.49 -12.35 -5.06
CA ASP A 239 13.95 -12.07 -6.42
C ASP A 239 12.79 -11.73 -7.35
N LYS A 240 13.06 -10.89 -8.33
CA LYS A 240 12.11 -10.38 -9.32
C LYS A 240 11.94 -11.35 -10.49
N ASP A 241 12.98 -12.14 -10.77
CA ASP A 241 13.02 -13.08 -11.87
C ASP A 241 12.89 -14.55 -11.42
N MET A 242 12.49 -14.79 -10.17
CA MET A 242 12.31 -16.15 -9.64
C MET A 242 11.01 -16.79 -10.15
N GLN A 243 11.13 -17.57 -11.22
CA GLN A 243 10.01 -18.26 -11.89
C GLN A 243 10.00 -19.76 -11.59
N ASN A 244 11.18 -20.39 -11.58
CA ASN A 244 11.34 -21.83 -11.38
C ASN A 244 12.34 -22.17 -10.27
N ILE A 245 12.54 -23.46 -10.04
CA ILE A 245 13.42 -23.98 -8.98
C ILE A 245 14.89 -23.67 -9.26
N ASP A 246 15.32 -23.60 -10.52
CA ASP A 246 16.69 -23.19 -10.87
C ASP A 246 16.98 -21.73 -10.47
N ASP A 247 16.04 -20.82 -10.76
CA ASP A 247 16.14 -19.42 -10.32
C ASP A 247 16.21 -19.32 -8.79
N LEU A 248 15.45 -20.18 -8.08
CA LEU A 248 15.48 -20.25 -6.62
C LEU A 248 16.84 -20.74 -6.10
N LYS A 249 17.47 -21.73 -6.76
CA LYS A 249 18.83 -22.20 -6.40
C LYS A 249 19.85 -21.07 -6.53
N GLU A 250 19.83 -20.32 -7.62
CA GLU A 250 20.70 -19.16 -7.83
C GLU A 250 20.48 -18.08 -6.76
N ALA A 251 19.21 -17.80 -6.44
CA ALA A 251 18.87 -16.80 -5.44
C ALA A 251 19.28 -17.22 -4.02
N ILE A 252 19.16 -18.50 -3.65
CA ILE A 252 19.66 -19.05 -2.38
C ILE A 252 21.18 -18.93 -2.31
N LYS A 253 21.88 -19.36 -3.36
CA LYS A 253 23.34 -19.28 -3.44
C LYS A 253 23.84 -17.87 -3.20
N LYS A 254 23.22 -16.89 -3.87
CA LYS A 254 23.55 -15.47 -3.72
C LYS A 254 23.24 -14.95 -2.31
N LYS A 255 22.14 -15.41 -1.71
CA LYS A 255 21.66 -14.93 -0.41
C LYS A 255 22.51 -15.44 0.77
N GLU A 256 22.93 -16.70 0.71
CA GLU A 256 23.74 -17.37 1.73
C GLU A 256 25.23 -17.38 1.39
N GLU A 257 25.63 -16.70 0.32
CA GLU A 257 27.02 -16.59 -0.15
C GLU A 257 27.70 -17.96 -0.35
N LEU A 258 26.95 -18.94 -0.87
CA LEU A 258 27.43 -20.31 -1.03
C LEU A 258 28.49 -20.40 -2.15
N VAL A 259 29.60 -21.08 -1.84
CA VAL A 259 30.74 -21.26 -2.77
C VAL A 259 30.48 -22.39 -3.79
N ILE A 260 29.41 -23.17 -3.62
CA ILE A 260 29.06 -24.28 -4.51
C ILE A 260 28.35 -23.80 -5.79
N ALA A 261 28.30 -24.66 -6.80
CA ALA A 261 27.42 -24.43 -7.96
C ALA A 261 25.96 -24.53 -7.51
N SER A 262 25.11 -23.63 -8.00
CA SER A 262 23.65 -23.62 -7.77
C SER A 262 23.01 -24.95 -8.17
N SER A 263 23.44 -25.54 -9.29
CA SER A 263 23.00 -26.86 -9.76
C SER A 263 23.23 -28.01 -8.77
N LYS A 264 24.15 -27.84 -7.81
CA LYS A 264 24.38 -28.82 -6.74
C LYS A 264 23.41 -28.65 -5.57
N ILE A 265 22.68 -27.55 -5.49
CA ILE A 265 21.66 -27.33 -4.47
C ILE A 265 20.44 -28.16 -4.85
N GLU A 266 19.98 -29.01 -3.93
CA GLU A 266 18.74 -29.75 -4.10
C GLU A 266 17.61 -29.04 -3.36
N ILE A 267 16.49 -28.79 -4.04
CA ILE A 267 15.32 -28.14 -3.43
C ILE A 267 14.26 -29.19 -3.15
N TYR A 268 13.62 -29.07 -1.99
CA TYR A 268 12.54 -29.90 -1.53
C TYR A 268 11.35 -29.05 -1.12
N SER A 269 10.14 -29.56 -1.32
CA SER A 269 8.93 -29.02 -0.70
C SER A 269 8.31 -30.03 0.25
N GLN A 270 7.60 -29.50 1.25
CA GLN A 270 6.87 -30.33 2.20
C GLN A 270 5.39 -30.38 1.83
N GLN A 271 4.85 -31.59 1.70
CA GLN A 271 3.42 -31.86 1.52
C GLN A 271 3.01 -32.94 2.53
N ASP A 272 1.99 -32.66 3.34
CA ASP A 272 1.47 -33.57 4.36
C ASP A 272 2.55 -34.12 5.31
N GLY A 273 3.52 -33.27 5.67
CA GLY A 273 4.64 -33.61 6.54
C GLY A 273 5.80 -34.35 5.85
N LYS A 274 5.64 -34.76 4.59
CA LYS A 274 6.66 -35.46 3.81
C LYS A 274 7.39 -34.51 2.87
N TRP A 275 8.72 -34.61 2.83
CA TRP A 275 9.55 -33.86 1.90
C TRP A 275 9.68 -34.60 0.56
N SER A 276 9.47 -33.87 -0.53
CA SER A 276 9.67 -34.35 -1.91
C SER A 276 10.62 -33.41 -2.64
N LYS A 277 11.57 -33.99 -3.37
CA LYS A 277 12.51 -33.23 -4.21
C LYS A 277 11.75 -32.57 -5.35
N GLU A 278 12.05 -31.31 -5.60
CA GLU A 278 11.47 -30.52 -6.68
C GLU A 278 12.31 -30.63 -7.95
N ASP A 279 11.63 -30.62 -9.09
CA ASP A 279 12.24 -30.57 -10.40
C ASP A 279 12.75 -29.15 -10.71
N GLU A 280 13.82 -29.01 -11.47
CA GLU A 280 14.44 -27.72 -11.81
C GLU A 280 13.51 -26.82 -12.64
N GLU A 281 12.66 -27.42 -13.47
CA GLU A 281 11.67 -26.71 -14.29
C GLU A 281 10.35 -26.44 -13.55
N ALA A 282 10.19 -26.97 -12.33
CA ALA A 282 8.96 -26.79 -11.56
C ALA A 282 8.74 -25.31 -11.18
N SER A 283 7.49 -24.88 -11.22
CA SER A 283 7.09 -23.54 -10.82
C SER A 283 7.25 -23.33 -9.31
N VAL A 284 7.72 -22.15 -8.91
CA VAL A 284 7.82 -21.77 -7.49
C VAL A 284 6.46 -21.27 -7.00
N GLU A 285 5.68 -22.17 -6.42
CA GLU A 285 4.30 -21.90 -5.96
C GLU A 285 4.13 -21.93 -4.43
N ARG A 286 5.19 -22.28 -3.67
CA ARG A 286 5.15 -22.46 -2.20
C ARG A 286 6.00 -21.40 -1.47
N GLY A 287 6.15 -21.55 -0.15
CA GLY A 287 7.05 -20.71 0.66
C GLY A 287 6.54 -19.30 0.96
N VAL A 288 5.23 -19.04 0.86
CA VAL A 288 4.63 -17.76 1.28
C VAL A 288 4.68 -17.53 2.80
N SER A 289 4.94 -18.59 3.59
CA SER A 289 5.08 -18.53 5.04
C SER A 289 6.22 -19.43 5.53
N LYS A 290 6.73 -19.16 6.75
CA LYS A 290 7.80 -19.96 7.38
C LYS A 290 7.43 -21.43 7.58
N SER A 291 6.14 -21.74 7.73
CA SER A 291 5.65 -23.11 7.94
C SER A 291 5.50 -23.90 6.64
N GLY A 292 5.47 -23.23 5.49
CA GLY A 292 5.41 -23.85 4.17
C GLY A 292 6.66 -23.56 3.33
N CYS A 293 7.81 -23.34 3.99
CA CYS A 293 9.06 -23.00 3.34
C CYS A 293 9.59 -24.16 2.47
N TYR A 294 10.39 -23.83 1.46
CA TYR A 294 11.21 -24.83 0.78
C TYR A 294 12.34 -25.28 1.69
N GLY A 295 12.71 -26.54 1.56
CA GLY A 295 13.94 -27.10 2.09
C GLY A 295 15.01 -27.03 1.01
N TYR A 296 16.25 -26.73 1.37
CA TYR A 296 17.38 -26.89 0.45
C TYR A 296 18.48 -27.71 1.09
N LEU A 297 19.10 -28.60 0.31
CA LEU A 297 20.20 -29.44 0.74
C LEU A 297 21.47 -29.06 -0.04
N ILE A 298 22.56 -28.95 0.71
CA ILE A 298 23.91 -28.79 0.17
C ILE A 298 24.57 -30.17 0.26
N PRO A 299 25.10 -30.72 -0.84
CA PRO A 299 25.76 -32.03 -0.86
C PRO A 299 27.10 -32.04 -0.11
#